data_AF-A0A5C6BCM2-F1
#
_entry.id   AF-A0A5C6BCM2-F1
#
_cell.length_a   1.000
_cell.length_b   1.000
_cell.length_c   1.000
_cell.angle_alpha   90.00
_cell.angle_beta   90.00
_cell.angle_gamma   90.00
#
_symmetry.space_group_name_H-M   'P 1'
#
loop_
_entity.id
_entity.type
_entity.pdbx_description
1 polymer ?
#
loop_
_entity_poly.entity_id
_entity_poly.type
_entity_poly.pdbx_seq_one_letter_code
_entity_poly.pdbx_strand_id
1 'polypeptide(L)'
;MTKDAAYWNEARQRVIEMRCIDSRHNLVFGSDGHKYQILKRVSEERLLEFESKNELQLPAEYRSFLTSFGAGGAGPGYGMYDFRKVESAGVERRFHLTDSQEWPDDDDDPLWDLPGLLNISTSGCSHDWWIEINGPQPGTMWVNAGDRLLRSDSFGTWYGQWLDRVEWGLQKFKLITDMIASEAKISEIAAECGVEPRKFTWDGLAYLRFEGIPGCYQANGNCIWSYDVGTSWIA
;
A
#
# COMPACT_ATOMS: atom_id res chain seq x y z
N MET A 1 17.94 -7.70 -0.82
CA MET A 1 18.39 -8.01 0.56
C MET A 1 17.16 -8.26 1.39
N THR A 2 17.12 -9.37 2.13
CA THR A 2 16.00 -9.73 3.01
C THR A 2 15.87 -8.70 4.13
N LYS A 3 14.65 -8.22 4.39
CA LYS A 3 14.33 -7.25 5.44
C LYS A 3 14.32 -7.93 6.82
N ASP A 4 15.12 -7.40 7.73
CA ASP A 4 15.32 -7.94 9.07
C ASP A 4 14.51 -7.18 10.14
N ALA A 5 14.73 -7.53 11.42
CA ALA A 5 14.04 -6.91 12.54
C ALA A 5 14.29 -5.40 12.65
N ALA A 6 15.50 -4.93 12.31
CA ALA A 6 15.83 -3.51 12.40
C ALA A 6 15.00 -2.70 11.40
N TYR A 7 14.93 -3.18 10.15
CA TYR A 7 14.09 -2.57 9.11
C TYR A 7 12.61 -2.50 9.53
N TRP A 8 12.07 -3.59 10.09
CA TRP A 8 10.66 -3.62 10.48
C TRP A 8 10.32 -2.74 11.67
N ASN A 9 11.26 -2.55 12.60
CA ASN A 9 11.12 -1.58 13.69
C ASN A 9 11.10 -0.14 13.17
N GLU A 10 11.95 0.18 12.18
CA GLU A 10 11.94 1.48 11.50
C GLU A 10 10.65 1.70 10.71
N ALA A 11 10.23 0.71 9.92
CA ALA A 11 8.97 0.75 9.18
C ALA A 11 7.77 1.03 10.11
N ARG A 12 7.77 0.44 11.31
CA ARG A 12 6.74 0.69 12.32
C ARG A 12 6.69 2.17 12.73
N GLN A 13 7.85 2.79 12.89
CA GLN A 13 7.95 4.22 13.21
C GLN A 13 7.47 5.10 12.04
N ARG A 14 7.85 4.76 10.80
CA ARG A 14 7.37 5.44 9.59
C ARG A 14 5.83 5.46 9.51
N VAL A 15 5.17 4.34 9.77
CA VAL A 15 3.69 4.26 9.79
C VAL A 15 3.05 5.11 10.90
N ILE A 16 3.69 5.20 12.07
CA ILE A 16 3.23 6.10 13.14
C ILE A 16 3.30 7.56 12.69
N GLU A 17 4.36 7.95 12.00
CA GLU A 17 4.53 9.30 11.46
C GLU A 17 3.54 9.61 10.34
N MET A 18 3.29 8.66 9.45
CA MET A 18 2.26 8.77 8.40
C MET A 18 0.89 9.09 9.01
N ARG A 19 0.53 8.41 10.11
CA ARG A 19 -0.72 8.67 10.84
C ARG A 19 -0.82 10.09 11.39
N CYS A 20 0.30 10.66 11.85
CA CYS A 20 0.32 12.03 12.35
C CYS A 20 0.10 13.04 11.23
N ILE A 21 0.63 12.77 10.02
CA ILE A 21 0.47 13.64 8.86
C ILE A 21 -0.94 13.49 8.28
N ASP A 22 -1.40 12.26 8.02
CA ASP A 22 -2.76 11.96 7.58
C ASP A 22 -3.70 11.70 8.77
N SER A 23 -3.80 12.69 9.65
CA SER A 23 -4.59 12.59 10.90
C SER A 23 -6.09 12.40 10.67
N ARG A 24 -6.60 12.73 9.47
CA ARG A 24 -8.00 12.54 9.07
C ARG A 24 -8.23 11.25 8.29
N HIS A 25 -7.17 10.52 7.93
CA HIS A 25 -7.22 9.27 7.18
C HIS A 25 -7.94 9.41 5.84
N ASN A 26 -7.55 10.43 5.07
CA ASN A 26 -8.20 10.74 3.79
C ASN A 26 -7.22 11.18 2.70
N LEU A 27 -5.91 11.06 2.93
CA LEU A 27 -4.88 11.41 1.96
C LEU A 27 -4.34 10.16 1.24
N VAL A 28 -4.30 9.02 1.93
CA VAL A 28 -3.78 7.76 1.38
C VAL A 28 -4.90 6.77 1.11
N PHE A 29 -4.82 6.04 -0.01
CA PHE A 29 -5.81 5.03 -0.35
C PHE A 29 -5.92 3.96 0.74
N GLY A 30 -7.17 3.65 1.15
CA GLY A 30 -7.49 2.69 2.20
C GLY A 30 -7.14 3.11 3.63
N SER A 31 -6.59 4.32 3.83
CA SER A 31 -6.25 4.84 5.16
C SER A 31 -7.48 5.04 6.05
N ASP A 32 -8.64 5.35 5.48
CA ASP A 32 -9.92 5.42 6.17
C ASP A 32 -10.35 4.07 6.77
N GLY A 33 -9.95 2.98 6.12
CA GLY A 33 -10.11 1.61 6.58
C GLY A 33 -9.09 1.23 7.65
N HIS A 34 -7.80 1.18 7.31
CA HIS A 34 -6.77 0.66 8.20
C HIS A 34 -6.29 1.67 9.26
N LYS A 35 -6.51 2.97 9.07
CA LYS A 35 -6.25 4.07 10.02
C LYS A 35 -4.82 4.09 10.59
N TYR A 36 -3.88 3.63 9.78
CA TYR A 36 -2.49 3.34 10.17
C TYR A 36 -2.36 2.54 11.48
N GLN A 37 -3.36 1.72 11.81
CA GLN A 37 -3.33 0.93 13.02
C GLN A 37 -2.33 -0.20 12.84
N ILE A 38 -1.34 -0.31 13.71
CA ILE A 38 -0.41 -1.44 13.70
C ILE A 38 -0.83 -2.41 14.80
N LEU A 39 -1.11 -3.66 14.43
CA LEU A 39 -1.48 -4.68 15.39
C LEU A 39 -0.30 -5.06 16.29
N LYS A 40 -0.61 -5.76 17.39
CA LYS A 40 0.41 -6.26 18.31
C LYS A 40 1.31 -7.28 17.58
N ARG A 41 2.58 -7.31 17.96
CA ARG A 41 3.56 -8.30 17.49
C ARG A 41 3.06 -9.71 17.82
N VAL A 42 3.37 -10.64 16.92
CA VAL A 42 3.10 -12.06 17.11
C VAL A 42 4.23 -12.65 17.96
N SER A 43 3.89 -13.47 18.93
CA SER A 43 4.89 -14.13 19.78
C SER A 43 5.52 -15.33 19.05
N GLU A 44 6.74 -15.70 19.42
CA GLU A 44 7.42 -16.86 18.86
C GLU A 44 6.61 -18.14 19.05
N GLU A 45 5.94 -18.31 20.19
CA GLU A 45 5.11 -19.48 20.48
C GLU A 45 3.96 -19.62 19.48
N ARG A 46 3.32 -18.50 19.13
CA ARG A 46 2.22 -18.51 18.16
C ARG A 46 2.71 -18.81 16.74
N LEU A 47 3.89 -18.34 16.36
CA LEU A 47 4.49 -18.67 15.07
C LEU A 47 4.86 -20.15 14.99
N LEU A 48 5.47 -20.69 16.05
CA LEU A 48 5.80 -22.11 16.15
C LEU A 48 4.56 -23.00 16.12
N GLU A 49 3.47 -22.58 16.76
CA GLU A 49 2.18 -23.27 16.71
C GLU A 49 1.65 -23.33 15.27
N PHE A 50 1.68 -22.20 14.55
CA PHE A 50 1.26 -22.14 13.15
C PHE A 50 2.11 -23.04 12.26
N GLU A 51 3.44 -22.98 12.41
CA GLU A 51 4.38 -23.78 11.63
C GLU A 51 4.24 -25.28 11.91
N SER A 52 4.09 -25.66 13.18
CA SER A 52 3.92 -27.06 13.59
C SER A 52 2.59 -27.61 13.12
N LYS A 53 1.50 -26.82 13.21
CA LYS A 53 0.17 -27.22 12.73
C LYS A 53 0.16 -27.52 11.22
N ASN A 54 0.91 -26.74 10.44
CA ASN A 54 0.91 -26.85 8.98
C ASN A 54 2.14 -27.58 8.43
N GLU A 55 2.99 -28.14 9.30
CA GLU A 55 4.22 -28.87 8.96
C GLU A 55 5.15 -28.10 7.99
N LEU A 56 5.28 -26.78 8.18
CA LEU A 56 6.05 -25.90 7.31
C LEU A 56 6.81 -24.84 8.11
N GLN A 57 7.64 -24.05 7.42
CA GLN A 57 8.30 -22.88 7.99
C GLN A 57 7.80 -21.64 7.27
N LEU A 58 7.51 -20.58 8.03
CA LEU A 58 7.12 -19.31 7.43
C LEU A 58 8.30 -18.70 6.65
N PRO A 59 8.03 -17.98 5.55
CA PRO A 59 9.06 -17.22 4.87
C PRO A 59 9.78 -16.29 5.85
N ALA A 60 11.11 -16.35 5.91
CA ALA A 60 11.90 -15.68 6.96
C ALA A 60 11.61 -14.17 7.07
N GLU A 61 11.42 -13.50 5.92
CA GLU A 61 11.08 -12.07 5.86
C GLU A 61 9.69 -11.77 6.45
N TYR A 62 8.70 -12.61 6.16
CA TYR A 62 7.35 -12.48 6.70
C TYR A 62 7.30 -12.83 8.19
N ARG A 63 8.05 -13.86 8.61
CA ARG A 63 8.24 -14.18 10.03
C ARG A 63 8.81 -12.97 10.79
N SER A 64 9.86 -12.35 10.25
CA SER A 64 10.49 -11.14 10.82
C SER A 64 9.52 -9.96 10.92
N PHE A 65 8.66 -9.77 9.91
CA PHE A 65 7.59 -8.77 9.94
C PHE A 65 6.60 -9.02 11.08
N LEU A 66 6.12 -10.25 11.25
CA LEU A 66 5.13 -10.59 12.28
C LEU A 66 5.67 -10.36 13.70
N THR A 67 6.95 -10.63 13.95
CA THR A 67 7.58 -10.48 15.26
C THR A 67 8.03 -9.05 15.56
N SER A 68 8.43 -8.28 14.54
CA SER A 68 9.03 -6.95 14.72
C SER A 68 8.07 -5.81 14.38
N PHE A 69 7.37 -5.91 13.25
CA PHE A 69 6.39 -4.92 12.82
C PHE A 69 5.06 -5.13 13.52
N GLY A 70 4.39 -6.27 13.34
CA GLY A 70 3.07 -6.55 13.93
C GLY A 70 2.29 -7.62 13.18
N ALA A 71 1.19 -8.10 13.77
CA ALA A 71 0.33 -9.13 13.17
C ALA A 71 -0.45 -8.69 11.92
N GLY A 72 -0.39 -7.41 11.54
CA GLY A 72 -1.19 -6.82 10.46
C GLY A 72 -1.60 -5.38 10.75
N GLY A 73 -2.68 -4.92 10.12
CA GLY A 73 -3.20 -3.56 10.24
C GLY A 73 -2.77 -2.67 9.07
N ALA A 74 -1.97 -1.63 9.30
CA ALA A 74 -1.54 -0.71 8.24
C ALA A 74 -0.75 -1.42 7.14
N GLY A 75 -1.04 -1.10 5.88
CA GLY A 75 -0.37 -1.66 4.71
C GLY A 75 -1.06 -1.25 3.42
N PRO A 76 -0.62 -1.82 2.28
CA PRO A 76 -1.24 -1.60 0.97
C PRO A 76 -2.75 -1.83 0.97
N GLY A 77 -3.47 -1.14 0.08
CA GLY A 77 -4.92 -1.26 -0.03
C GLY A 77 -5.64 -0.92 1.26
N TYR A 78 -6.60 -1.74 1.66
CA TYR A 78 -7.34 -1.58 2.93
C TYR A 78 -6.56 -2.10 4.15
N GLY A 79 -5.26 -2.36 4.00
CA GLY A 79 -4.38 -2.85 5.04
C GLY A 79 -4.22 -4.36 5.07
N MET A 80 -3.42 -4.80 6.02
CA MET A 80 -3.03 -6.20 6.26
C MET A 80 -4.03 -6.88 7.19
N TYR A 81 -4.44 -8.10 6.85
CA TYR A 81 -5.22 -8.95 7.75
C TYR A 81 -4.43 -9.33 9.00
N ASP A 82 -5.17 -9.57 10.08
CA ASP A 82 -4.59 -10.05 11.33
C ASP A 82 -4.16 -11.51 11.16
N PHE A 83 -2.86 -11.77 11.10
CA PHE A 83 -2.26 -13.11 11.01
C PHE A 83 -2.81 -14.09 12.06
N ARG A 84 -3.29 -13.61 13.21
CA ARG A 84 -3.85 -14.49 14.25
C ARG A 84 -5.24 -15.01 13.91
N LYS A 85 -5.90 -14.41 12.91
CA LYS A 85 -7.28 -14.67 12.48
C LYS A 85 -7.39 -15.11 11.01
N VAL A 86 -6.29 -15.10 10.26
CA VAL A 86 -6.34 -15.54 8.85
C VAL A 86 -6.74 -17.00 8.76
N GLU A 87 -7.60 -17.30 7.79
CA GLU A 87 -7.90 -18.67 7.40
C GLU A 87 -6.67 -19.25 6.72
N SER A 88 -6.11 -20.30 7.31
CA SER A 88 -4.90 -20.96 6.81
C SER A 88 -5.18 -22.30 6.15
N ALA A 89 -6.44 -22.57 5.79
CA ALA A 89 -6.79 -23.83 5.14
C ALA A 89 -6.09 -23.93 3.77
N GLY A 90 -5.37 -25.03 3.54
CA GLY A 90 -4.71 -25.29 2.26
C GLY A 90 -3.26 -24.80 2.18
N VAL A 91 -2.72 -24.10 3.18
CA VAL A 91 -1.30 -23.67 3.18
C VAL A 91 -0.33 -24.84 3.37
N GLU A 92 -0.78 -25.93 3.97
CA GLU A 92 -0.03 -27.18 4.12
C GLU A 92 0.19 -27.89 2.77
N ARG A 93 -0.69 -27.64 1.80
CA ARG A 93 -0.56 -28.15 0.44
C ARG A 93 0.38 -27.25 -0.36
N ARG A 94 1.12 -27.84 -1.31
CA ARG A 94 2.15 -27.13 -2.06
C ARG A 94 1.55 -26.34 -3.22
N PHE A 95 1.84 -25.04 -3.26
CA PHE A 95 1.64 -24.17 -4.41
C PHE A 95 2.54 -24.60 -5.57
N HIS A 96 2.03 -24.54 -6.80
CA HIS A 96 2.68 -25.15 -7.96
C HIS A 96 3.08 -24.15 -9.06
N LEU A 97 2.58 -22.92 -9.03
CA LEU A 97 2.92 -21.93 -10.07
C LEU A 97 4.26 -21.27 -9.77
N THR A 98 5.01 -20.97 -10.82
CA THR A 98 6.29 -20.27 -10.75
C THR A 98 6.25 -18.89 -11.42
N ASP A 99 5.23 -18.65 -12.23
CA ASP A 99 5.00 -17.42 -12.98
C ASP A 99 3.50 -17.09 -13.03
N SER A 100 3.18 -15.89 -13.52
CA SER A 100 1.82 -15.39 -13.66
C SER A 100 0.97 -16.30 -14.54
N GLN A 101 -0.32 -16.42 -14.20
CA GLN A 101 -1.28 -17.26 -14.89
C GLN A 101 -2.52 -16.44 -15.23
N GLU A 102 -3.03 -16.59 -16.45
CA GLU A 102 -4.33 -16.07 -16.87
C GLU A 102 -5.28 -17.26 -17.06
N TRP A 103 -6.55 -17.08 -16.70
CA TRP A 103 -7.60 -18.06 -16.93
C TRP A 103 -8.66 -17.51 -17.88
N PRO A 104 -9.29 -18.36 -18.70
CA PRO A 104 -10.46 -17.96 -19.49
C PRO A 104 -11.57 -17.46 -18.56
N ASP A 105 -12.38 -16.50 -19.00
CA ASP A 105 -13.48 -15.85 -18.26
C ASP A 105 -14.62 -16.80 -17.79
N ASP A 106 -14.43 -18.11 -17.82
CA ASP A 106 -15.44 -19.11 -17.48
C ASP A 106 -15.53 -19.30 -15.94
N ASP A 107 -16.13 -18.31 -15.27
CA ASP A 107 -16.87 -18.28 -13.99
C ASP A 107 -16.35 -18.97 -12.70
N ASP A 108 -15.24 -19.71 -12.71
CA ASP A 108 -14.64 -20.28 -11.51
C ASP A 108 -13.40 -19.47 -11.12
N ASP A 109 -13.53 -18.51 -10.20
CA ASP A 109 -12.38 -17.82 -9.56
C ASP A 109 -11.45 -18.88 -8.95
N PRO A 110 -10.33 -19.20 -9.61
CA PRO A 110 -9.56 -20.40 -9.28
C PRO A 110 -8.74 -20.19 -8.01
N LEU A 111 -8.66 -18.96 -7.48
CA LEU A 111 -7.86 -18.65 -6.30
C LEU A 111 -8.36 -19.36 -5.04
N TRP A 112 -9.65 -19.67 -4.91
CA TRP A 112 -10.16 -20.37 -3.74
C TRP A 112 -9.58 -21.79 -3.59
N ASP A 113 -9.04 -22.37 -4.66
CA ASP A 113 -8.41 -23.70 -4.64
C ASP A 113 -6.91 -23.68 -4.94
N LEU A 114 -6.23 -22.51 -4.89
CA LEU A 114 -4.78 -22.48 -5.01
C LEU A 114 -4.11 -22.75 -3.66
N PRO A 115 -3.56 -23.96 -3.42
CA PRO A 115 -2.93 -24.31 -2.16
C PRO A 115 -1.63 -23.53 -1.93
N GLY A 116 -1.16 -23.48 -0.69
CA GLY A 116 0.15 -22.94 -0.34
C GLY A 116 0.25 -21.42 -0.38
N LEU A 117 -0.84 -20.72 -0.73
CA LEU A 117 -0.98 -19.27 -0.64
C LEU A 117 -1.75 -18.88 0.63
N LEU A 118 -1.38 -17.75 1.22
CA LEU A 118 -2.09 -17.16 2.34
C LEU A 118 -2.57 -15.75 1.96
N ASN A 119 -3.86 -15.48 2.07
CA ASN A 119 -4.40 -14.14 1.83
C ASN A 119 -4.02 -13.23 3.00
N ILE A 120 -3.41 -12.08 2.69
CA ILE A 120 -2.92 -11.16 3.71
C ILE A 120 -3.44 -9.73 3.56
N SER A 121 -4.09 -9.38 2.45
CA SER A 121 -4.61 -8.03 2.21
C SER A 121 -5.57 -8.00 1.02
N THR A 122 -6.39 -6.95 0.95
CA THR A 122 -7.26 -6.67 -0.20
C THR A 122 -7.27 -5.18 -0.50
N SER A 123 -7.33 -4.85 -1.79
CA SER A 123 -7.65 -3.50 -2.29
C SER A 123 -9.11 -3.38 -2.75
N GLY A 124 -9.91 -4.45 -2.60
CA GLY A 124 -11.28 -4.54 -3.13
C GLY A 124 -11.33 -4.84 -4.63
N CYS A 125 -12.52 -4.92 -5.21
CA CYS A 125 -12.73 -5.21 -6.65
C CYS A 125 -11.93 -6.43 -7.14
N SER A 126 -11.94 -7.52 -6.37
CA SER A 126 -11.17 -8.75 -6.66
C SER A 126 -9.64 -8.59 -6.69
N HIS A 127 -9.11 -7.50 -6.12
CA HIS A 127 -7.67 -7.28 -5.95
C HIS A 127 -7.20 -7.75 -4.58
N ASP A 128 -7.00 -9.06 -4.47
CA ASP A 128 -6.52 -9.69 -3.24
C ASP A 128 -5.04 -10.02 -3.32
N TRP A 129 -4.32 -9.73 -2.25
CA TRP A 129 -2.89 -9.98 -2.13
C TRP A 129 -2.63 -11.21 -1.28
N TRP A 130 -1.87 -12.13 -1.87
CA TRP A 130 -1.51 -13.40 -1.29
C TRP A 130 -0.01 -13.49 -1.16
N ILE A 131 0.47 -14.13 -0.11
CA ILE A 131 1.86 -14.52 0.05
C ILE A 131 1.98 -16.02 -0.16
N GLU A 132 2.97 -16.43 -0.94
CA GLU A 132 3.34 -17.83 -1.05
C GLU A 132 3.99 -18.30 0.26
N ILE A 133 3.35 -19.23 0.95
CA ILE A 133 3.86 -19.84 2.18
C ILE A 133 4.59 -21.15 1.87
N ASN A 134 4.02 -21.97 0.99
CA ASN A 134 4.52 -23.31 0.73
C ASN A 134 4.51 -23.62 -0.77
N GLY A 135 5.65 -23.48 -1.42
CA GLY A 135 5.74 -23.62 -2.87
C GLY A 135 7.18 -23.50 -3.38
N PRO A 136 7.36 -23.25 -4.68
CA PRO A 136 8.69 -23.10 -5.28
C PRO A 136 9.45 -21.83 -4.85
N GLN A 137 8.76 -20.77 -4.41
CA GLN A 137 9.31 -19.45 -4.12
C GLN A 137 8.67 -18.79 -2.86
N PRO A 138 8.76 -19.40 -1.66
CA PRO A 138 8.12 -18.88 -0.45
C PRO A 138 8.51 -17.43 -0.14
N GLY A 139 7.52 -16.61 0.23
CA GLY A 139 7.65 -15.18 0.48
C GLY A 139 7.39 -14.29 -0.74
N THR A 140 7.17 -14.87 -1.91
CA THR A 140 6.73 -14.16 -3.11
C THR A 140 5.29 -13.70 -2.95
N MET A 141 5.01 -12.46 -3.35
CA MET A 141 3.67 -11.90 -3.39
C MET A 141 2.97 -12.26 -4.70
N TRP A 142 1.67 -12.48 -4.61
CA TRP A 142 0.78 -12.78 -5.72
C TRP A 142 -0.46 -11.90 -5.60
N VAL A 143 -0.99 -11.43 -6.72
CA VAL A 143 -2.21 -10.62 -6.74
C VAL A 143 -3.26 -11.27 -7.63
N ASN A 144 -4.45 -11.47 -7.07
CA ASN A 144 -5.64 -11.72 -7.86
C ASN A 144 -6.01 -10.43 -8.57
N ALA A 145 -6.21 -10.46 -9.88
CA ALA A 145 -6.68 -9.32 -10.65
C ALA A 145 -7.97 -9.66 -11.43
N GLY A 146 -8.77 -10.62 -10.92
CA GLY A 146 -9.97 -11.13 -11.58
C GLY A 146 -9.64 -12.33 -12.46
N ASP A 147 -9.34 -12.09 -13.74
CA ASP A 147 -9.02 -13.11 -14.75
C ASP A 147 -7.57 -13.63 -14.66
N ARG A 148 -6.76 -13.08 -13.73
CA ARG A 148 -5.32 -13.33 -13.66
C ARG A 148 -4.84 -13.44 -12.23
N LEU A 149 -3.89 -14.34 -12.03
CA LEU A 149 -3.00 -14.33 -10.88
C LEU A 149 -1.63 -13.84 -11.34
N LEU A 150 -1.28 -12.64 -10.91
CA LEU A 150 -0.01 -12.02 -11.28
C LEU A 150 1.01 -12.25 -10.17
N ARG A 151 2.19 -12.70 -10.58
CA ARG A 151 3.35 -12.76 -9.69
C ARG A 151 3.87 -11.35 -9.44
N SER A 152 4.24 -11.08 -8.20
CA SER A 152 4.87 -9.83 -7.77
C SER A 152 6.23 -10.10 -7.10
N ASP A 153 6.78 -9.09 -6.44
CA ASP A 153 8.06 -9.14 -5.75
C ASP A 153 7.98 -9.92 -4.42
N SER A 154 9.08 -9.96 -3.66
CA SER A 154 9.06 -10.48 -2.28
C SER A 154 8.16 -9.62 -1.38
N PHE A 155 7.64 -10.22 -0.31
CA PHE A 155 6.83 -9.53 0.70
C PHE A 155 7.45 -8.20 1.18
N GLY A 156 8.74 -8.21 1.53
CA GLY A 156 9.45 -7.03 2.02
C GLY A 156 9.68 -5.96 0.96
N THR A 157 9.80 -6.35 -0.31
CA THR A 157 9.87 -5.41 -1.43
C THR A 157 8.50 -4.77 -1.67
N TRP A 158 7.45 -5.58 -1.74
CA TRP A 158 6.07 -5.13 -1.89
C TRP A 158 5.63 -4.16 -0.78
N TYR A 159 5.84 -4.53 0.48
CA TYR A 159 5.49 -3.67 1.61
C TYR A 159 6.38 -2.42 1.68
N GLY A 160 7.67 -2.57 1.37
CA GLY A 160 8.62 -1.46 1.34
C GLY A 160 8.27 -0.41 0.29
N GLN A 161 7.88 -0.82 -0.91
CA GLN A 161 7.41 0.08 -1.97
C GLN A 161 6.20 0.90 -1.51
N TRP A 162 5.25 0.29 -0.80
CA TRP A 162 4.12 1.02 -0.23
C TRP A 162 4.55 2.07 0.80
N LEU A 163 5.46 1.72 1.72
CA LEU A 163 6.00 2.69 2.68
C LEU A 163 6.62 3.89 1.98
N ASP A 164 7.47 3.63 0.97
CA ASP A 164 8.18 4.67 0.25
C ASP A 164 7.22 5.57 -0.55
N ARG A 165 6.22 4.99 -1.22
CA ARG A 165 5.19 5.74 -1.97
C ARG A 165 4.34 6.62 -1.05
N VAL A 166 3.88 6.07 0.08
CA VAL A 166 3.08 6.80 1.07
C VAL A 166 3.87 7.93 1.71
N GLU A 167 5.09 7.65 2.17
CA GLU A 167 5.93 8.66 2.79
C GLU A 167 6.23 9.81 1.83
N TRP A 168 6.62 9.49 0.59
CA TRP A 168 6.87 10.49 -0.44
C TRP A 168 5.64 11.36 -0.71
N GLY A 169 4.46 10.75 -0.88
CA GLY A 169 3.22 11.46 -1.12
C GLY A 169 2.83 12.39 0.03
N LEU A 170 2.96 11.92 1.28
CA LEU A 170 2.66 12.71 2.47
C LEU A 170 3.66 13.85 2.70
N GLN A 171 4.96 13.62 2.46
CA GLN A 171 5.98 14.66 2.54
C GLN A 171 5.75 15.75 1.49
N LYS A 172 5.40 15.37 0.25
CA LYS A 172 5.04 16.30 -0.81
C LYS A 172 3.79 17.11 -0.45
N PHE A 173 2.74 16.47 0.07
CA PHE A 173 1.53 17.14 0.53
C PHE A 173 1.84 18.17 1.63
N LYS A 174 2.64 17.79 2.63
CA LYS A 174 3.08 18.69 3.70
C LYS A 174 3.86 19.88 3.16
N LEU A 175 4.83 19.64 2.27
CA LEU A 175 5.62 20.71 1.66
C LEU A 175 4.73 21.72 0.94
N ILE A 176 3.78 21.25 0.13
CA ILE A 176 2.92 22.14 -0.63
C ILE A 176 1.95 22.90 0.28
N THR A 177 1.39 22.25 1.30
CA THR A 177 0.50 22.90 2.28
C THR A 177 1.24 23.93 3.13
N ASP A 178 2.48 23.67 3.54
CA ASP A 178 3.35 24.64 4.22
C ASP A 178 3.68 25.83 3.30
N MET A 179 3.99 25.59 2.02
CA MET A 179 4.22 26.65 1.04
C MET A 179 2.98 27.55 0.87
N ILE A 180 1.81 26.94 0.73
CA ILE A 180 0.51 27.60 0.64
C ILE A 180 0.21 28.42 1.89
N ALA A 181 0.33 27.82 3.06
CA ALA A 181 0.04 28.47 4.34
C ALA A 181 1.01 29.62 4.63
N SER A 182 2.23 29.54 4.08
CA SER A 182 3.20 30.60 4.28
C SER A 182 2.91 31.87 3.48
N GLU A 183 2.20 31.82 2.33
CA GLU A 183 2.11 32.89 1.30
C GLU A 183 3.45 33.54 0.85
N ALA A 184 4.55 33.25 1.55
CA ALA A 184 5.69 34.13 1.75
C ALA A 184 6.84 33.86 0.78
N LYS A 185 6.81 32.77 0.02
CA LYS A 185 7.84 32.48 -1.01
C LYS A 185 7.29 32.53 -2.43
N ILE A 186 6.02 32.17 -2.60
CA ILE A 186 5.40 32.13 -3.93
C ILE A 186 5.18 33.55 -4.46
N SER A 187 4.76 34.48 -3.60
CA SER A 187 4.56 35.89 -3.97
C SER A 187 5.88 36.59 -4.34
N GLU A 188 6.96 36.30 -3.61
CA GLU A 188 8.30 36.85 -3.88
C GLU A 188 8.88 36.31 -5.20
N ILE A 189 8.83 34.99 -5.43
CA ILE A 189 9.30 34.37 -6.69
C ILE A 189 8.44 34.82 -7.88
N ALA A 190 7.12 34.94 -7.69
CA ALA A 190 6.21 35.42 -8.73
C ALA A 190 6.49 36.89 -9.09
N ALA A 191 6.78 37.73 -8.09
CA ALA A 191 7.20 39.12 -8.31
C ALA A 191 8.54 39.23 -9.05
N GLU A 192 9.53 38.41 -8.69
CA GLU A 192 10.82 38.34 -9.40
C GLU A 192 10.68 37.88 -10.85
N CYS A 193 9.72 36.99 -11.13
CA CYS A 193 9.41 36.51 -12.47
C CYS A 193 8.40 37.38 -13.24
N GLY A 194 7.87 38.46 -12.65
CA GLY A 194 6.86 39.33 -13.27
C GLY A 194 5.51 38.66 -13.50
N VAL A 195 5.17 37.62 -12.72
CA VAL A 195 3.93 36.86 -12.81
C VAL A 195 3.06 37.22 -11.60
N GLU A 196 1.77 37.49 -11.79
CA GLU A 196 0.87 37.68 -10.64
C GLU A 196 0.67 36.34 -9.90
N PRO A 197 0.76 36.31 -8.55
CA PRO A 197 0.48 35.11 -7.77
C PRO A 197 -0.97 34.68 -7.99
N ARG A 198 -1.18 33.54 -8.64
CA ARG A 198 -2.53 33.05 -8.93
C ARG A 198 -3.19 32.53 -7.67
N LYS A 199 -4.46 32.88 -7.48
CA LYS A 199 -5.29 32.26 -6.45
C LYS A 199 -5.37 30.77 -6.70
N PHE A 200 -5.13 29.98 -5.66
CA PHE A 200 -5.38 28.56 -5.67
C PHE A 200 -6.55 28.24 -4.74
N THR A 201 -7.32 27.23 -5.09
CA THR A 201 -8.37 26.67 -4.25
C THR A 201 -8.09 25.19 -4.02
N TRP A 202 -8.20 24.77 -2.77
CA TRP A 202 -8.17 23.35 -2.39
C TRP A 202 -9.61 22.86 -2.38
N ASP A 203 -9.93 21.90 -3.25
CA ASP A 203 -11.30 21.40 -3.42
C ASP A 203 -11.64 20.22 -2.50
N GLY A 204 -10.74 19.88 -1.57
CA GLY A 204 -10.92 18.76 -0.64
C GLY A 204 -10.55 17.39 -1.22
N LEU A 205 -10.21 17.30 -2.50
CA LEU A 205 -9.89 16.04 -3.20
C LEU A 205 -8.51 16.15 -3.86
N ALA A 206 -7.45 16.28 -3.07
CA ALA A 206 -6.03 16.20 -3.46
C ALA A 206 -5.54 17.03 -4.67
N TYR A 207 -6.37 17.83 -5.34
CA TYR A 207 -5.98 18.67 -6.46
C TYR A 207 -5.76 20.11 -6.00
N LEU A 208 -4.65 20.68 -6.44
CA LEU A 208 -4.41 22.11 -6.36
C LEU A 208 -4.83 22.73 -7.68
N ARG A 209 -5.87 23.56 -7.65
CA ARG A 209 -6.34 24.28 -8.83
C ARG A 209 -5.67 25.65 -8.89
N PHE A 210 -5.10 25.99 -10.04
CA PHE A 210 -4.56 27.32 -10.33
C PHE A 210 -5.47 28.04 -11.33
N GLU A 211 -5.95 29.24 -11.00
CA GLU A 211 -6.79 30.01 -11.92
C GLU A 211 -5.97 30.60 -13.10
N GLY A 212 -6.51 30.56 -14.33
CA GLY A 212 -6.06 31.39 -15.47
C GLY A 212 -4.99 30.85 -16.45
N ILE A 213 -4.77 29.53 -16.61
CA ILE A 213 -3.79 28.98 -17.58
C ILE A 213 -4.41 28.89 -18.99
N PRO A 214 -3.88 29.53 -20.05
CA PRO A 214 -4.37 29.36 -21.42
C PRO A 214 -3.95 28.00 -22.00
N GLY A 215 -4.92 27.20 -22.49
CA GLY A 215 -4.64 25.94 -23.22
C GLY A 215 -5.38 24.68 -22.76
N CYS A 216 -6.52 24.77 -22.08
CA CYS A 216 -7.25 23.58 -21.61
C CYS A 216 -8.08 22.87 -22.69
N TYR A 217 -7.97 21.54 -22.74
CA TYR A 217 -9.02 20.69 -23.31
C TYR A 217 -10.23 20.77 -22.36
N GLN A 218 -11.35 21.25 -22.86
CA GLN A 218 -12.57 21.41 -22.07
C GLN A 218 -13.36 20.10 -22.08
N ALA A 219 -13.44 19.43 -20.93
CA ALA A 219 -14.52 18.48 -20.66
C ALA A 219 -15.46 19.14 -19.63
N ASN A 220 -16.71 19.39 -20.03
CA ASN A 220 -17.77 19.95 -19.18
C ASN A 220 -17.47 21.32 -18.54
N GLY A 221 -16.74 22.20 -19.25
CA GLY A 221 -16.60 23.61 -18.86
C GLY A 221 -15.63 23.88 -17.70
N ASN A 222 -14.92 22.87 -17.19
CA ASN A 222 -13.87 23.04 -16.18
C ASN A 222 -12.49 22.89 -16.84
N CYS A 223 -11.61 23.88 -16.61
CA CYS A 223 -10.26 23.93 -17.13
C CYS A 223 -9.36 23.11 -16.17
N ILE A 224 -8.95 21.90 -16.57
CA ILE A 224 -8.12 20.99 -15.74
C ILE A 224 -6.69 20.99 -16.29
N TRP A 225 -5.81 21.75 -15.66
CA TRP A 225 -4.45 21.27 -15.43
C TRP A 225 -4.45 20.68 -14.03
N SER A 226 -4.60 19.36 -13.92
CA SER A 226 -4.14 18.67 -12.74
C SER A 226 -2.62 18.64 -12.86
N TYR A 227 -1.89 19.44 -12.10
CA TYR A 227 -0.62 18.92 -11.63
C TYR A 227 -0.98 17.67 -10.87
N ASP A 228 -0.66 16.51 -11.44
CA ASP A 228 -0.74 15.25 -10.73
C ASP A 228 0.26 15.38 -9.57
N VAL A 229 -0.26 15.82 -8.43
CA VAL A 229 0.50 15.84 -7.19
C VAL A 229 0.71 14.41 -6.66
N GLY A 230 0.24 13.39 -7.39
CA GLY A 230 0.47 11.97 -7.16
C GLY A 230 -0.82 11.25 -6.76
N THR A 231 -1.94 11.53 -7.46
CA THR A 231 -3.25 10.96 -7.16
C THR A 231 -3.94 10.29 -8.33
N SER A 232 -3.19 9.57 -9.18
CA SER A 232 -3.67 8.25 -9.58
C SER A 232 -3.61 7.28 -8.38
N TRP A 233 -4.19 7.69 -7.24
CA TRP A 233 -4.11 7.08 -5.92
C TRP A 233 -2.67 6.90 -5.43
N ILE A 234 -2.35 7.30 -4.20
CA ILE A 234 -1.10 6.80 -3.59
C ILE A 234 -1.36 5.33 -3.26
N ALA A 235 -1.21 4.47 -4.27
CA ALA A 235 -1.23 3.00 -4.18
C ALA A 235 0.11 2.48 -3.66
#